data_AF-A0A379YRA1-F1
#
_entry.id   AF-A0A379YRA1-F1
#
_cell.length_a   1.000
_cell.length_b   1.000
_cell.length_c   1.000
_cell.angle_alpha   90.00
_cell.angle_beta   90.00
_cell.angle_gamma   90.00
#
_symmetry.space_group_name_H-M   'P 1'
#
loop_
_entity.id
_entity.type
_entity.pdbx_description
1 polymer ?
#
loop_
_entity_poly.entity_id
_entity_poly.type
_entity_poly.pdbx_seq_one_letter_code
_entity_poly.pdbx_strand_id
1 'polypeptide(L)'
;MNFAMKLHYQLLACESDALPVVLIHGLFGNLDNLGVLARDLNQQHSVIKVDLRNHGLSPRSEVMTYPEMARDLLTLLDDLQLDKVIVIGPLDGRQSGDGADGNRT
;
A
#
# COMPACT_ATOMS: atom_id res chain seq x y z
N MET A 1 -0.86 -14.90 -18.20
CA MET A 1 -1.47 -13.60 -17.91
C MET A 1 -1.20 -13.33 -16.44
N ASN A 2 -0.54 -12.22 -16.10
CA ASN A 2 -0.38 -11.85 -14.69
C ASN A 2 -1.66 -11.17 -14.21
N PHE A 3 -2.28 -11.73 -13.18
CA PHE A 3 -3.45 -11.16 -12.54
C PHE A 3 -3.03 -10.19 -11.45
N ALA A 4 -3.72 -9.05 -11.35
CA ALA A 4 -3.54 -8.11 -10.26
C ALA A 4 -3.88 -8.78 -8.92
N MET A 5 -3.12 -8.47 -7.87
CA MET A 5 -3.31 -9.05 -6.55
C MET A 5 -4.15 -8.15 -5.65
N LYS A 6 -4.97 -8.77 -4.81
CA LYS A 6 -5.72 -8.06 -3.78
C LYS A 6 -4.80 -7.72 -2.62
N LEU A 7 -4.41 -6.45 -2.53
CA LEU A 7 -3.51 -5.97 -1.48
C LEU A 7 -4.23 -5.90 -0.13
N HIS A 8 -3.48 -6.17 0.93
CA HIS A 8 -3.88 -5.83 2.30
C HIS A 8 -3.71 -4.33 2.52
N TYR A 9 -4.72 -3.70 3.13
CA TYR A 9 -4.73 -2.28 3.44
C TYR A 9 -5.48 -2.00 4.73
N GLN A 10 -5.23 -0.82 5.29
CA GLN A 10 -6.01 -0.25 6.39
C GLN A 10 -6.48 1.14 5.98
N LEU A 11 -7.79 1.38 6.11
CA LEU A 11 -8.41 2.68 5.90
C LEU A 11 -8.63 3.37 7.24
N LEU A 12 -8.07 4.57 7.38
CA LEU A 12 -8.43 5.53 8.40
C LEU A 12 -9.37 6.54 7.73
N ALA A 13 -10.65 6.50 8.10
CA ALA A 13 -11.62 7.43 7.55
C ALA A 13 -11.49 8.81 8.22
N CYS A 14 -11.72 9.85 7.43
CA CYS A 14 -11.84 11.23 7.85
C CYS A 14 -13.10 11.82 7.22
N GLU A 15 -13.91 12.52 8.01
CA GLU A 15 -15.10 13.24 7.55
C GLU A 15 -14.65 14.56 6.89
N SER A 16 -14.10 14.44 5.68
CA SER A 16 -13.54 15.55 4.89
C SER A 16 -13.76 15.28 3.40
N ASP A 17 -14.06 16.33 2.64
CA ASP A 17 -14.18 16.27 1.18
C ASP A 17 -12.82 16.30 0.45
N ALA A 18 -11.70 16.34 1.20
CA ALA A 18 -10.37 16.32 0.63
C ALA A 18 -10.06 14.95 -0.01
N LEU A 19 -9.19 14.95 -1.03
CA LEU A 19 -8.76 13.71 -1.67
C LEU A 19 -8.13 12.76 -0.65
N PRO A 20 -8.46 11.46 -0.67
CA PRO A 20 -7.81 10.49 0.20
C PRO A 20 -6.33 10.36 -0.16
N VAL A 21 -5.53 10.03 0.85
CA VAL A 21 -4.10 9.83 0.72
C VAL A 21 -3.76 8.34 0.83
N VAL A 22 -3.10 7.82 -0.19
CA VAL A 22 -2.49 6.49 -0.18
C VAL A 22 -1.05 6.61 0.30
N LEU A 23 -0.71 5.89 1.37
CA LEU A 23 0.64 5.81 1.91
C LEU A 23 1.28 4.47 1.55
N ILE A 24 2.45 4.55 0.92
CA ILE A 24 3.28 3.41 0.52
C ILE A 24 4.51 3.34 1.43
N HIS A 25 4.78 2.15 1.99
CA HIS A 25 5.95 1.91 2.83
C HIS A 25 7.25 1.76 2.02
N GLY A 26 8.39 1.86 2.70
CA GLY A 26 9.71 1.58 2.13
C GLY A 26 10.08 0.10 2.11
N LEU A 27 11.29 -0.19 1.64
CA LEU A 27 11.75 -1.53 1.26
C LEU A 27 11.57 -2.64 2.29
N PHE A 28 11.89 -2.39 3.55
CA PHE A 28 11.82 -3.41 4.62
C PHE A 28 10.58 -3.23 5.50
N GLY A 29 9.60 -2.49 4.99
CA GLY A 29 8.45 -2.07 5.75
C GLY A 29 7.18 -2.84 5.44
N ASN A 30 6.18 -2.51 6.23
CA ASN A 30 4.78 -2.83 6.02
C ASN A 30 3.94 -1.60 6.40
N LEU A 31 2.63 -1.71 6.31
CA LEU A 31 1.71 -0.62 6.59
C LEU A 31 1.70 -0.14 8.06
N ASP A 32 2.28 -0.90 8.99
CA ASP A 32 2.40 -0.49 10.39
C ASP A 32 3.48 0.59 10.56
N ASN A 33 4.50 0.60 9.70
CA ASN A 33 5.56 1.62 9.72
C ASN A 33 5.05 3.01 9.34
N LEU A 34 3.86 3.11 8.75
CA LEU A 34 3.26 4.35 8.27
C LEU A 34 2.40 5.06 9.35
N GLY A 35 2.29 4.47 10.55
CA GLY A 35 1.31 4.89 11.55
C GLY A 35 1.46 6.33 12.07
N VAL A 36 2.68 6.88 12.14
CA VAL A 36 2.90 8.27 12.57
C VAL A 36 2.38 9.23 11.49
N LEU A 37 2.86 9.10 10.26
CA LEU A 37 2.44 9.93 9.13
C LEU A 37 0.92 9.82 8.87
N ALA A 38 0.36 8.61 8.97
CA ALA A 38 -1.06 8.40 8.78
C ALA A 38 -1.92 9.14 9.81
N ARG A 39 -1.49 9.21 11.08
CA ARG A 39 -2.22 9.92 12.13
C ARG A 39 -2.28 11.42 11.89
N ASP A 40 -1.18 12.00 11.42
CA ASP A 40 -1.10 13.44 11.14
C ASP A 40 -1.95 13.80 9.92
N LEU A 41 -1.88 13.00 8.85
CA LEU A 41 -2.68 13.22 7.63
C LEU A 41 -4.18 12.96 7.85
N ASN A 42 -4.54 12.02 8.73
CA ASN A 42 -5.94 11.69 9.00
C ASN A 42 -6.74 12.82 9.67
N GLN A 43 -6.07 13.89 10.10
CA GLN A 43 -6.73 15.10 10.56
C GLN A 43 -7.50 15.83 9.43
N GLN A 44 -7.12 15.60 8.17
CA GLN A 44 -7.65 16.34 7.01
C GLN A 44 -8.04 15.45 5.83
N HIS A 45 -7.48 14.25 5.72
CA HIS A 45 -7.68 13.33 4.61
C HIS A 45 -8.07 11.94 5.12
N SER A 46 -8.92 11.21 4.41
CA SER A 46 -8.97 9.76 4.63
C SER A 46 -7.63 9.16 4.20
N VAL A 47 -7.05 8.28 5.02
CA VAL A 47 -5.72 7.70 4.78
C VAL A 47 -5.81 6.21 4.54
N ILE A 48 -5.27 5.75 3.42
CA ILE A 48 -5.13 4.34 3.07
C ILE A 48 -3.67 3.96 3.23
N LYS A 49 -3.36 3.14 4.22
CA LYS A 49 -2.04 2.52 4.34
C LYS A 49 -2.11 1.17 3.64
N VAL A 50 -1.16 0.87 2.77
CA VAL A 50 -1.16 -0.36 1.98
C VAL A 50 0.10 -1.18 2.23
N ASP A 51 -0.05 -2.50 2.34
CA ASP A 51 1.05 -3.43 2.17
C ASP A 51 1.21 -3.70 0.67
N LEU A 52 2.37 -3.39 0.10
CA LEU A 52 2.62 -3.75 -1.29
C LEU A 52 2.75 -5.27 -1.46
N ARG A 53 2.63 -5.76 -2.70
CA ARG A 53 2.95 -7.15 -3.01
C ARG A 53 4.26 -7.57 -2.37
N ASN A 54 4.33 -8.82 -1.92
CA ASN A 54 5.48 -9.36 -1.20
C ASN A 54 5.79 -8.73 0.17
N HIS A 55 4.94 -7.84 0.72
CA HIS A 55 5.17 -7.21 2.02
C HIS A 55 3.96 -7.39 2.95
N GLY A 56 4.21 -7.31 4.26
CA GLY A 56 3.19 -7.41 5.29
C GLY A 56 2.26 -8.61 5.09
N LEU A 57 0.95 -8.33 5.04
CA LEU A 57 -0.09 -9.35 4.84
C LEU A 57 -0.60 -9.44 3.39
N SER A 58 0.02 -8.70 2.46
CA SER A 58 -0.32 -8.78 1.04
C SER A 58 0.21 -10.09 0.42
N PRO A 59 -0.45 -10.61 -0.64
CA PRO A 59 -0.03 -11.84 -1.30
C PRO A 59 1.43 -11.81 -1.78
N ARG A 60 2.05 -12.99 -1.76
CA ARG A 60 3.39 -13.21 -2.31
C ARG A 60 3.32 -13.58 -3.80
N SER A 61 4.30 -13.16 -4.60
CA SER A 61 4.45 -13.46 -6.02
C SER A 61 5.94 -13.50 -6.40
N GLU A 62 6.28 -14.40 -7.33
CA GLU A 62 7.61 -14.45 -7.95
C GLU A 62 7.90 -13.22 -8.84
N VAL A 63 6.85 -12.52 -9.29
CA VAL A 63 6.97 -11.31 -10.11
C VAL A 63 6.74 -10.09 -9.23
N MET A 64 7.74 -9.21 -9.13
CA MET A 64 7.65 -7.99 -8.32
C MET A 64 8.06 -6.74 -9.10
N THR A 65 7.54 -6.54 -10.31
CA THR A 65 7.92 -5.36 -11.11
C THR A 65 7.11 -4.12 -10.75
N TYR A 66 7.67 -2.92 -10.94
CA TYR A 66 6.92 -1.66 -10.70
C TYR A 66 5.59 -1.57 -11.44
N PRO A 67 5.48 -1.93 -12.74
CA PRO A 67 4.18 -1.94 -13.42
C PRO A 67 3.16 -2.85 -12.77
N GLU A 68 3.61 -3.99 -12.24
CA GLU A 68 2.76 -4.95 -11.57
C GLU A 68 2.32 -4.45 -10.18
N MET A 69 3.22 -3.81 -9.42
CA MET A 69 2.87 -3.12 -8.17
C MET A 69 1.87 -1.98 -8.40
N ALA A 70 2.07 -1.19 -9.45
CA ALA A 70 1.15 -0.11 -9.83
C ALA A 70 -0.23 -0.68 -10.22
N ARG A 71 -0.26 -1.82 -10.93
CA ARG A 71 -1.51 -2.50 -11.29
C ARG A 71 -2.27 -3.03 -10.07
N ASP A 72 -1.58 -3.59 -9.09
CA ASP A 72 -2.22 -3.99 -7.82
C ASP A 72 -2.82 -2.79 -7.10
N LEU A 73 -2.08 -1.67 -7.07
CA LEU A 73 -2.55 -0.46 -6.44
C LEU A 73 -3.77 0.13 -7.15
N LEU A 74 -3.76 0.18 -8.49
CA LEU A 74 -4.92 0.60 -9.27
C LEU A 74 -6.13 -0.29 -9.00
N THR A 75 -5.93 -1.60 -8.91
CA THR A 75 -7.02 -2.54 -8.59
C THR A 75 -7.59 -2.28 -7.20
N LEU A 76 -6.74 -1.97 -6.21
CA LEU A 76 -7.21 -1.55 -4.88
C LEU A 76 -8.03 -0.26 -4.95
N LEU A 77 -7.62 0.73 -5.74
CA LEU A 77 -8.37 1.98 -5.90
C LEU A 77 -9.73 1.77 -6.58
N ASP A 78 -9.77 0.91 -7.60
CA ASP A 78 -11.00 0.53 -8.29
C ASP A 78 -11.96 -0.21 -7.32
N ASP A 79 -11.46 -1.15 -6.52
CA ASP A 79 -12.23 -1.87 -5.49
C ASP A 79 -12.79 -0.92 -4.43
N LEU A 80 -12.06 0.14 -4.09
CA LEU A 80 -12.47 1.19 -3.16
C LEU A 80 -13.32 2.29 -3.80
N GLN A 81 -13.54 2.22 -5.13
CA GLN A 81 -14.28 3.22 -5.91
C GLN A 81 -13.69 4.63 -5.80
N LEU A 82 -12.35 4.73 -5.84
CA LEU A 82 -11.61 5.98 -5.71
C LEU A 82 -10.99 6.42 -7.04
N ASP A 83 -11.63 7.39 -7.70
CA ASP A 83 -11.15 7.93 -8.98
C ASP A 83 -9.88 8.79 -8.86
N LYS A 84 -9.69 9.44 -7.70
CA LYS A 84 -8.59 10.37 -7.46
C LYS A 84 -8.07 10.21 -6.05
N VAL A 85 -6.75 10.11 -5.94
CA VAL A 85 -6.03 10.00 -4.67
C VAL A 85 -4.73 10.81 -4.73
N ILE A 86 -4.19 11.14 -3.57
CA ILE A 86 -2.80 11.60 -3.43
C ILE A 86 -1.97 10.38 -3.03
N VAL A 87 -0.85 10.12 -3.71
CA VAL A 87 0.05 9.01 -3.36
C VAL A 87 1.32 9.57 -2.73
N ILE A 88 1.68 9.07 -1.56
CA ILE A 88 2.92 9.43 -0.86
C ILE A 88 3.68 8.15 -0.53
N GLY A 89 4.95 8.10 -0.92
CA GLY A 89 5.85 7.00 -0.60
C GLY A 89 7.26 7.24 -1.10
N PRO A 90 8.23 6.40 -0.71
CA PRO A 90 9.61 6.50 -1.19
C PRO A 90 9.71 6.31 -2.71
N LEU A 91 10.60 7.07 -3.35
CA LEU A 91 10.82 7.03 -4.81
C LEU A 91 11.41 5.68 -5.27
N ASP A 92 12.22 5.08 -4.41
CA ASP A 92 13.03 3.90 -4.65
C ASP A 92 12.41 2.66 -4.01
N GLY A 93 11.21 2.28 -4.47
CA GLY A 93 10.56 0.99 -4.18
C GLY A 93 11.26 -0.20 -4.85
N ARG A 94 12.59 -0.30 -4.72
CA ARG A 94 13.41 -1.29 -5.45
C ARG A 94 12.96 -2.72 -5.14
N GLN A 95 13.03 -3.55 -6.17
CA GLN A 95 12.56 -4.94 -6.14
C GLN A 95 13.56 -5.84 -5.40
N SER A 96 13.72 -5.70 -4.10
CA SER A 96 14.44 -6.72 -3.33
C SER A 96 13.43 -7.82 -3.02
N GLY A 97 13.56 -8.96 -3.68
CA GLY A 97 12.79 -10.16 -3.34
C GLY A 97 13.22 -10.64 -1.96
N ASP A 98 12.64 -10.07 -0.90
CA ASP A 98 13.00 -10.48 0.46
C ASP A 98 12.05 -11.57 0.94
N GLY A 99 12.57 -12.80 0.79
CA GLY A 99 12.14 -13.96 1.54
C GLY A 99 12.55 -13.81 3.01
N ALA A 100 11.84 -12.98 3.75
CA ALA A 100 11.79 -13.08 5.20
C ALA A 100 10.52 -13.85 5.56
N ASP A 101 10.67 -15.17 5.60
CA ASP A 101 9.80 -16.06 6.34
C ASP A 101 9.83 -15.64 7.81
N GLY A 102 8.71 -15.07 8.26
CA GLY A 102 8.44 -14.74 9.64
C GLY A 102 7.49 -15.76 10.27
N ASN A 103 7.69 -17.06 10.02
CA ASN A 103 7.13 -18.10 10.87
C ASN A 103 7.68 -17.93 12.30
N ARG A 104 6.90 -17.28 13.16
CA ARG A 104 7.10 -17.33 14.61
C ARG A 104 6.63 -18.68 15.10
N THR A 105 7.59 -19.53 15.48
CA THR A 105 7.41 -20.50 16.58
C THR A 105 6.96 -19.79 17.86
#